data_AF-A0A7L3UWI2-F1
#
_entry.id   AF-A0A7L3UWI2-F1
#
_cell.length_a   1.000
_cell.length_b   1.000
_cell.length_c   1.000
_cell.angle_alpha   90.00
_cell.angle_beta   90.00
_cell.angle_gamma   90.00
#
_symmetry.space_group_name_H-M   'P 1'
#
loop_
_entity.id
_entity.type
_entity.pdbx_description
1 polymer ?
#
loop_
_entity_poly.entity_id
_entity_poly.type
_entity_poly.pdbx_seq_one_letter_code
_entity_poly.pdbx_strand_id
1 'polypeptide(L)' 'FPHFPLSDAPLQGFRLYWKEKGTEKEQSVDVDGRSYLLEGLKKFQEYELRMLGYNRHGEGMGAEEIRVCTWAD' A
#
# COMPACT_ATOMS: atom_id res chain seq x y z
N PHE A 1 -10.42 1.07 17.67
CA PHE A 1 -9.60 -0.14 17.45
C PHE A 1 -10.38 -1.03 16.48
N PRO A 2 -9.99 -1.13 15.20
CA PRO A 2 -10.73 -1.98 14.27
C PRO A 2 -10.50 -3.46 14.62
N HIS A 3 -11.58 -4.23 14.58
CA HIS A 3 -11.65 -5.62 15.01
C HIS A 3 -11.34 -6.52 13.81
N PHE A 4 -10.15 -7.15 13.81
CA PHE A 4 -9.77 -8.16 12.82
C PHE A 4 -10.58 -9.44 13.09
N PRO A 5 -11.30 -10.01 12.10
CA PRO A 5 -11.67 -11.42 12.19
C PRO A 5 -10.36 -12.21 12.12
N LEU A 6 -10.05 -12.90 13.22
CA LEU A 6 -8.89 -13.75 13.46
C LEU A 6 -8.57 -14.61 12.22
N SER A 7 -7.68 -14.12 11.38
CA SER A 7 -7.03 -14.95 10.38
C SER A 7 -5.74 -15.43 11.02
N ASP A 8 -5.79 -16.60 11.68
CA ASP A 8 -4.66 -17.32 12.34
C ASP A 8 -3.46 -17.64 11.42
N ALA A 9 -3.40 -17.08 10.22
CA ALA A 9 -2.28 -17.24 9.31
C ALA A 9 -1.25 -16.13 9.53
N PRO A 10 0.04 -16.47 9.70
CA PRO A 10 1.09 -15.46 9.77
C PRO A 10 1.10 -14.63 8.49
N LEU A 11 1.35 -13.33 8.65
CA LEU A 11 1.58 -12.44 7.53
C LEU A 11 2.76 -12.96 6.71
N GLN A 12 2.57 -13.12 5.40
CA GLN A 12 3.64 -13.56 4.49
C GLN A 12 4.39 -12.37 3.90
N GLY A 13 3.69 -11.27 3.64
CA GLY A 13 4.29 -10.07 3.08
C GLY A 13 3.28 -8.93 2.99
N PHE A 14 3.73 -7.84 2.37
CA PHE A 14 2.90 -6.68 2.10
C PHE A 14 2.90 -6.38 0.60
N ARG A 15 1.77 -5.89 0.11
CA ARG A 15 1.68 -5.32 -1.22
C ARG A 15 1.36 -3.84 -1.10
N LEU A 16 2.23 -3.00 -1.65
CA LEU A 16 2.02 -1.57 -1.72
C LEU A 16 1.34 -1.24 -3.03
N TYR A 17 0.23 -0.51 -2.95
CA TYR A 17 -0.54 0.04 -4.05
C TYR A 17 -0.39 1.55 -4.05
N TRP A 18 -0.24 2.15 -5.22
CA TRP A 18 -0.24 3.60 -5.39
C TRP A 18 -0.95 3.99 -6.67
N LYS A 19 -1.68 5.10 -6.64
CA LYS A 19 -2.31 5.70 -7.82
C LYS A 19 -2.21 7.20 -7.76
N GLU A 20 -2.15 7.85 -8.92
CA GLU A 20 -2.25 9.31 -8.99
C GLU A 20 -3.67 9.71 -8.56
N LYS A 21 -3.78 10.67 -7.63
CA LYS A 21 -5.07 11.16 -7.12
C LYS A 21 -5.93 11.64 -8.29
N GLY A 22 -7.14 11.10 -8.38
CA GLY A 22 -8.08 11.41 -9.47
C GLY A 22 -7.89 10.54 -10.72
N THR A 23 -6.99 9.55 -10.70
CA THR A 23 -6.86 8.53 -11.75
C THR A 23 -7.27 7.15 -11.27
N GLU A 24 -7.64 6.29 -12.21
CA GLU A 24 -7.88 4.86 -11.98
C GLU A 24 -6.63 4.01 -12.26
N LYS A 25 -5.48 4.65 -12.53
CA LYS A 25 -4.21 3.97 -12.80
C LYS A 25 -3.53 3.60 -11.49
N GLU A 26 -3.94 2.48 -10.94
CA GLU A 26 -3.28 1.86 -9.78
C GLU A 26 -2.10 1.00 -10.21
N GLN A 27 -0.98 1.17 -9.52
CA GLN A 27 0.20 0.34 -9.63
C GLN A 27 0.42 -0.38 -8.30
N SER A 28 1.07 -1.56 -8.35
CA SER A 28 1.38 -2.33 -7.14
C SER A 28 2.75 -2.99 -7.20
N VAL A 29 3.32 -3.23 -6.01
CA VAL A 29 4.59 -3.93 -5.83
C VAL A 29 4.56 -4.78 -4.55
N ASP A 30 5.23 -5.92 -4.60
CA ASP A 30 5.44 -6.76 -3.42
C ASP A 30 6.59 -6.19 -2.57
N VAL A 31 6.36 -6.09 -1.26
CA VAL A 31 7.30 -5.54 -0.30
C VAL A 31 7.74 -6.68 0.62
N ASP A 32 8.94 -7.20 0.35
CA ASP A 32 9.58 -8.30 1.10
C ASP A 32 10.18 -7.85 2.45
N GLY A 33 9.70 -6.75 3.02
CA GLY A 33 10.31 -6.13 4.20
C GLY A 33 9.44 -5.12 4.92
N ARG A 34 10.03 -4.40 5.87
CA ARG A 34 9.36 -3.35 6.65
C ARG A 34 9.41 -1.97 5.99
N SER A 35 10.08 -1.85 4.85
CA SER A 35 10.40 -0.58 4.21
C SER A 35 10.44 -0.76 2.70
N TYR A 36 9.88 0.19 1.96
CA TYR A 36 9.96 0.23 0.51
C TYR A 36 10.19 1.67 0.06
N LEU A 37 11.14 1.88 -0.86
CA LEU A 37 11.38 3.17 -1.48
C LEU A 37 10.59 3.25 -2.78
N LEU A 38 9.57 4.09 -2.82
CA LEU A 38 8.75 4.30 -4.01
C LEU A 38 9.39 5.38 -4.89
N GLU A 39 10.02 4.94 -5.98
CA GLU A 39 10.73 5.79 -6.94
C GLU A 39 9.95 5.96 -8.25
N GLY A 40 10.33 6.95 -9.07
CA GLY A 40 9.70 7.19 -10.37
C GLY A 40 8.33 7.90 -10.31
N LEU A 41 7.95 8.42 -9.14
CA LEU A 41 6.74 9.24 -9.00
C LEU A 41 6.89 10.59 -9.72
N LYS A 42 5.80 11.06 -10.31
CA LYS A 42 5.76 12.39 -10.91
C LYS A 42 5.85 13.46 -9.84
N LYS A 43 6.63 14.51 -10.11
CA LYS A 43 6.68 15.72 -9.28
C LYS A 43 5.35 16.48 -9.36
N PHE A 44 5.02 17.26 -8.33
CA PHE A 44 3.76 18.02 -8.22
C PHE A 44 2.50 17.17 -8.34
N GLN A 45 2.60 15.89 -7.96
CA GLN A 45 1.50 14.96 -8.07
C GLN A 45 1.15 14.39 -6.69
N GLU A 46 -0.14 14.43 -6.37
CA GLU A 46 -0.70 13.73 -5.22
C GLU A 46 -0.90 12.26 -5.56
N TYR A 47 -0.52 11.38 -4.64
CA TYR A 47 -0.70 9.95 -4.77
C TYR A 47 -1.52 9.40 -3.59
N GLU A 48 -2.43 8.49 -3.90
CA GLU A 48 -3.16 7.71 -2.91
C GLU A 48 -2.43 6.37 -2.75
N LEU A 49 -1.91 6.09 -1.55
CA LEU A 49 -1.17 4.87 -1.25
C LEU A 49 -2.01 3.96 -0.35
N ARG A 50 -1.96 2.66 -0.62
CA ARG A 50 -2.63 1.63 0.18
C ARG A 50 -1.68 0.47 0.36
N MET A 51 -1.49 0.02 1.59
CA MET A 51 -0.67 -1.15 1.89
C MET A 51 -1.57 -2.29 2.34
N LEU A 52 -1.51 -3.44 1.67
CA LEU A 52 -2.29 -4.62 2.04
C LEU A 52 -1.36 -5.74 2.49
N GLY A 53 -1.54 -6.20 3.72
CA GLY A 53 -0.88 -7.41 4.19
C GLY A 53 -1.54 -8.66 3.59
N TYR A 54 -0.75 -9.61 3.08
CA TYR A 54 -1.27 -10.88 2.56
C TYR A 54 -0.75 -12.08 3.34
N ASN A 55 -1.58 -13.11 3.47
CA ASN A 55 -1.26 -14.39 4.12
C ASN A 55 -1.60 -15.56 3.20
N ARG A 56 -1.46 -16.81 3.66
CA ARG A 56 -1.70 -18.02 2.84
C ARG A 56 -3.12 -18.15 2.28
N HIS A 57 -4.07 -17.40 2.83
CA HIS A 57 -5.46 -17.38 2.40
C HIS A 57 -5.76 -16.24 1.41
N GLY A 58 -4.79 -15.34 1.15
CA GLY A 58 -4.92 -14.22 0.24
C GLY A 58 -4.64 -12.87 0.92
N GLU A 59 -5.00 -11.79 0.22
CA GLU A 59 -4.83 -10.42 0.68
C GLU A 59 -5.84 -10.11 1.80
N GLY A 60 -5.35 -9.76 2.99
CA GLY A 60 -6.18 -9.42 4.14
C GLY A 60 -6.63 -7.95 4.10
N MET A 61 -7.83 -7.68 4.61
CA MET A 61 -8.32 -6.30 4.82
C MET A 61 -7.57 -5.65 5.97
N GLY A 62 -6.49 -4.93 5.67
CA GLY A 62 -5.72 -4.18 6.64
C GLY A 62 -4.89 -3.10 5.98
N ALA A 63 -5.52 -2.25 5.17
CA ALA A 63 -4.89 -1.02 4.70
C ALA A 63 -5.23 0.13 5.63
N GLU A 64 -4.22 0.70 6.26
CA GLU A 64 -4.25 2.11 6.61
C GLU A 64 -4.12 2.89 5.29
N GLU A 65 -5.11 3.71 4.95
CA GLU A 65 -5.05 4.60 3.78
C GLU A 65 -4.10 5.75 4.14
N ILE A 66 -2.92 5.77 3.52
CA ILE A 66 -1.92 6.82 3.75
C ILE A 66 -1.94 7.74 2.52
N ARG A 67 -2.24 9.02 2.74
CA ARG A 67 -2.17 10.05 1.69
C ARG A 67 -0.81 10.74 1.78
N VAL A 68 -0.05 10.69 0.70
CA VAL A 68 1.25 11.38 0.61
C VAL A 68 1.28 12.33 -0.58
N CYS A 69 1.77 13.53 -0.33
CA CYS A 69 2.07 14.51 -1.37
C CYS A 69 3.56 14.44 -1.68
N THR A 70 3.92 14.30 -2.95
CA THR A 70 5.32 14.46 -3.37
C THR A 70 5.67 15.95 -3.31
N TRP A 71 6.73 16.30 -2.57
CA TRP A 71 7.23 17.67 -2.57
C TRP A 71 7.94 17.94 -3.88
N ALA A 72 7.71 19.13 -4.44
CA ALA A 72 8.54 19.65 -5.51
C ALA A 72 9.65 20.49 -4.90
N ASP A 73 10.89 20.13 -5.20
CA ASP A 73 12.03 21.04 -5.09
C ASP A 73 11.89 22.18 -6.11
#